data_AF-A0AAD5AKW0-F1
#
_entry.id   AF-A0AAD5AKW0-F1
#
_cell.length_a   1.000
_cell.length_b   1.000
_cell.length_c   1.000
_cell.angle_alpha   90.00
_cell.angle_beta   90.00
_cell.angle_gamma   90.00
#
_symmetry.space_group_name_H-M   'P 1'
#
loop_
_entity.id
_entity.type
_entity.pdbx_description
1 polymer ?
#
loop_
_entity_poly.entity_id
_entity_poly.type
_entity_poly.pdbx_seq_one_letter_code
_entity_poly.pdbx_strand_id
1 'polypeptide(L)'
;MAGKGEQYYDGKRNGVGVILKVEISKSVVEVKRVSDRVMNMKLEVEGVMINVISAYVPQVGCEMEEKEKFWSGLDGVVEGVPRKERLVIGADFNGHVGEGNRGDEEVMTSV
;
A
#
# COMPACT_ATOMS: atom_id res chain seq x y z
N MET A 1 29.18 20.38 16.68
CA MET A 1 29.59 18.96 16.77
C MET A 1 28.42 18.12 16.31
N ALA A 2 28.53 17.48 15.15
CA ALA A 2 27.45 16.65 14.59
C ALA A 2 27.59 15.22 15.15
N GLY A 3 26.64 14.80 15.96
CA GLY A 3 26.52 13.40 16.37
C GLY A 3 26.12 12.57 15.15
N LYS A 4 27.00 11.67 14.72
CA LYS A 4 26.66 10.63 13.74
C LYS A 4 25.59 9.74 14.38
N GLY A 5 24.36 9.80 13.86
CA GLY A 5 23.34 8.82 14.18
C GLY A 5 23.77 7.48 13.60
N GLU A 6 24.18 6.56 14.46
CA GLU A 6 24.38 5.16 14.08
C GLU A 6 23.01 4.62 13.64
N GLN A 7 22.87 4.38 12.33
CA GLN A 7 21.72 3.66 11.80
C GLN A 7 21.84 2.21 12.22
N TYR A 8 21.10 1.84 13.27
CA TYR A 8 20.78 0.45 13.55
C TYR A 8 19.89 -0.06 12.41
N TYR A 9 20.51 -0.64 11.39
CA TYR A 9 19.80 -1.46 10.41
C TYR A 9 19.43 -2.78 11.09
N ASP A 10 18.26 -2.79 11.74
CA ASP A 10 17.55 -4.04 12.04
C ASP A 10 17.32 -4.74 10.69
N GLY A 11 17.87 -5.93 10.50
CA GLY A 11 17.86 -6.69 9.24
C GLY A 11 16.47 -7.17 8.79
N LYS A 12 15.41 -6.48 9.22
CA LYS A 12 14.04 -6.67 8.78
C LYS A 12 13.94 -6.29 7.30
N ARG A 13 13.61 -7.30 6.50
CA ARG A 13 13.24 -7.14 5.09
C ARG A 13 11.77 -6.77 5.01
N ASN A 14 11.40 -6.14 3.89
CA ASN A 14 10.05 -5.65 3.60
C ASN A 14 9.62 -4.47 4.48
N GLY A 15 8.80 -3.60 3.91
CA GLY A 15 8.27 -2.46 4.64
C GLY A 15 7.48 -1.55 3.73
N VAL A 16 6.28 -1.22 4.16
CA VAL A 16 5.44 -0.18 3.57
C VAL A 16 5.24 0.95 4.56
N GLY A 17 5.02 2.15 4.03
CA GLY A 17 4.81 3.35 4.81
C GLY A 17 4.19 4.47 3.98
N VAL A 18 3.51 5.38 4.67
CA VAL A 18 2.91 6.57 4.09
C VAL A 18 3.48 7.77 4.82
N ILE A 19 4.05 8.72 4.06
CA ILE A 19 4.53 9.99 4.59
C ILE A 19 3.49 11.06 4.27
N LEU A 20 3.08 11.80 5.29
CA LEU A 20 2.12 12.90 5.16
C LEU A 20 2.77 14.22 5.51
N LYS A 21 2.29 15.30 4.88
CA LYS A 21 2.48 16.65 5.41
C LYS A 21 1.78 16.77 6.76
N VAL A 22 2.32 17.59 7.66
CA VAL A 22 1.81 17.80 9.02
C VAL A 22 0.37 18.31 9.04
N GLU A 23 -0.06 19.08 8.02
CA GLU A 23 -1.46 19.52 7.94
C GLU A 23 -2.41 18.34 7.68
N ILE A 24 -2.01 17.41 6.81
CA ILE A 24 -2.80 16.24 6.41
C ILE A 24 -2.79 15.17 7.52
N SER A 25 -1.72 15.07 8.31
CA SER A 25 -1.65 14.07 9.38
C SER A 25 -2.73 14.23 10.44
N LYS A 26 -3.32 15.43 10.58
CA LYS A 26 -4.45 15.69 11.47
C LYS A 26 -5.77 15.08 10.97
N SER A 27 -5.86 14.77 9.68
CA SER A 27 -6.99 14.11 9.04
C SER A 27 -6.95 12.58 9.18
N VAL A 28 -5.92 12.00 9.80
CA VAL A 28 -5.82 10.55 9.98
C VAL A 28 -6.87 10.09 10.99
N VAL A 29 -7.76 9.22 10.52
CA VAL A 29 -8.81 8.59 11.34
C VAL A 29 -8.36 7.22 11.83
N GLU A 30 -7.66 6.47 10.97
CA GLU A 30 -7.27 5.10 11.29
C GLU A 30 -6.01 4.70 10.53
N VAL A 31 -5.18 3.85 11.14
CA VAL A 31 -4.07 3.18 10.46
C VAL A 31 -4.15 1.70 10.77
N LYS A 32 -4.23 0.87 9.74
CA LYS A 32 -4.19 -0.60 9.84
C LYS A 32 -2.95 -1.13 9.14
N ARG A 33 -2.09 -1.80 9.88
CA ARG A 33 -0.98 -2.57 9.32
C ARG A 33 -1.44 -4.01 9.17
N VAL A 34 -1.69 -4.44 7.93
CA VAL A 34 -2.20 -5.79 7.63
C VAL A 34 -1.06 -6.79 7.58
N SER A 35 0.07 -6.40 7.00
CA SER A 35 1.31 -7.17 7.01
C SER A 35 2.53 -6.25 6.95
N ASP A 36 3.73 -6.82 6.83
CA ASP A 36 4.95 -6.08 6.47
C ASP A 36 4.90 -5.47 5.06
N ARG A 37 3.98 -5.97 4.21
CA ARG A 37 3.82 -5.60 2.79
C ARG A 37 2.51 -4.89 2.46
N VAL A 38 1.55 -4.78 3.38
CA VAL A 38 0.26 -4.11 3.15
C VAL A 38 -0.12 -3.26 4.37
N MET A 39 -0.42 -1.98 4.12
CA MET A 39 -0.90 -1.01 5.10
C MET A 39 -2.07 -0.24 4.51
N ASN A 40 -3.12 0.00 5.31
CA ASN A 40 -4.19 0.94 4.99
C ASN A 40 -4.13 2.13 5.96
N MET A 41 -4.32 3.33 5.43
CA MET A 41 -4.49 4.56 6.19
C MET A 41 -5.80 5.22 5.78
N LYS A 42 -6.66 5.47 6.76
CA LYS A 42 -7.92 6.16 6.56
C LYS A 42 -7.79 7.63 6.91
N LEU A 43 -8.18 8.48 5.99
CA LEU A 43 -8.21 9.93 6.13
C LEU A 43 -9.65 10.44 6.05
N GLU A 44 -9.95 11.52 6.78
CA GLU A 44 -11.14 12.33 6.57
C GLU A 44 -10.73 13.73 6.11
N VAL A 45 -11.13 14.09 4.90
CA VAL A 45 -10.85 15.40 4.29
C VAL A 45 -12.18 16.01 3.87
N GLU A 46 -12.55 17.13 4.51
CA GLU A 46 -13.78 17.87 4.20
C GLU A 46 -15.06 17.00 4.20
N GLY A 47 -15.15 16.07 5.15
CA GLY A 47 -16.29 15.13 5.28
C GLY A 47 -16.25 13.94 4.31
N VAL A 48 -15.20 13.81 3.50
CA VAL A 48 -14.97 12.67 2.61
C VAL A 48 -13.96 11.72 3.25
N MET A 49 -14.36 10.45 3.40
CA MET A 49 -13.46 9.39 3.83
C MET A 49 -12.63 8.86 2.65
N ILE A 50 -11.31 8.79 2.83
CA ILE A 50 -10.35 8.32 1.85
C ILE A 50 -9.52 7.20 2.48
N ASN A 51 -9.45 6.03 1.85
CA ASN A 51 -8.60 4.92 2.23
C ASN A 51 -7.38 4.89 1.31
N VAL A 52 -6.19 5.00 1.88
CA VAL A 52 -4.90 4.95 1.19
C VAL A 52 -4.22 3.63 1.54
N ILE A 53 -4.17 2.72 0.58
CA ILE A 53 -3.46 1.46 0.71
C ILE A 53 -2.05 1.63 0.18
N SER A 54 -1.05 1.33 1.01
CA SER A 54 0.34 1.17 0.59
C SER A 54 0.68 -0.32 0.55
N ALA A 55 1.14 -0.82 -0.61
CA ALA A 55 1.45 -2.23 -0.78
C ALA A 55 2.76 -2.50 -1.54
N TYR A 56 3.39 -3.63 -1.27
CA TYR A 56 4.60 -4.11 -1.98
C TYR A 56 4.48 -5.60 -2.28
N VAL A 57 4.30 -5.94 -3.57
CA VAL A 57 4.08 -7.33 -4.02
C VAL A 57 5.35 -8.16 -3.80
N PRO A 58 5.23 -9.41 -3.32
CA PRO A 58 6.36 -10.36 -3.26
C PRO A 58 7.03 -10.53 -4.63
N GLN A 59 8.36 -10.72 -4.63
CA GLN A 59 9.11 -10.89 -5.87
C GLN A 59 8.77 -12.22 -6.56
N VAL A 60 9.09 -12.35 -7.85
CA VAL A 60 8.80 -13.56 -8.64
C VAL A 60 9.36 -14.84 -7.98
N GLY A 61 10.52 -14.74 -7.31
CA GLY A 61 11.15 -15.85 -6.60
C GLY A 61 10.60 -16.16 -5.21
N CYS A 62 9.60 -15.42 -4.71
CA CYS A 62 8.94 -15.75 -3.45
C CYS A 62 8.05 -16.98 -3.60
N GLU A 63 7.89 -17.72 -2.48
CA GLU A 63 7.02 -18.88 -2.38
C GLU A 63 5.57 -18.55 -2.74
N MET A 64 4.85 -19.51 -3.31
CA MET A 64 3.44 -19.30 -3.70
C MET A 64 2.58 -18.89 -2.50
N GLU A 65 2.82 -19.50 -1.34
CA GLU A 65 2.12 -19.17 -0.10
C GLU A 65 2.31 -17.70 0.32
N GLU A 66 3.49 -17.11 0.08
CA GLU A 66 3.74 -15.68 0.36
C GLU A 66 2.92 -14.79 -0.58
N LYS A 67 2.81 -15.18 -1.86
CA LYS A 67 2.00 -14.48 -2.86
C LYS A 67 0.52 -14.56 -2.55
N GLU A 68 0.01 -15.74 -2.21
CA GLU A 68 -1.39 -15.95 -1.82
C GLU A 68 -1.75 -15.16 -0.56
N LYS A 69 -0.88 -15.18 0.46
CA LYS A 69 -1.06 -14.37 1.67
C LYS A 69 -1.09 -12.87 1.37
N PHE A 70 -0.24 -12.42 0.45
CA PHE A 70 -0.26 -11.02 0.01
C PHE A 70 -1.59 -10.65 -0.66
N TRP A 71 -2.03 -11.44 -1.65
CA TRP A 71 -3.27 -11.15 -2.39
C TRP A 71 -4.50 -11.23 -1.50
N SER A 72 -4.61 -12.27 -0.67
CA SER A 72 -5.70 -12.39 0.31
C SER A 72 -5.72 -11.22 1.30
N GLY A 73 -4.55 -10.77 1.76
CA GLY A 73 -4.43 -9.60 2.62
C GLY A 73 -4.85 -8.30 1.94
N LEU A 74 -4.48 -8.11 0.67
CA LEU A 74 -4.87 -6.94 -0.11
C LEU A 74 -6.37 -6.93 -0.41
N ASP A 75 -6.91 -8.05 -0.88
CA ASP A 75 -8.33 -8.22 -1.21
C ASP A 75 -9.20 -7.95 0.01
N GLY A 76 -8.86 -8.52 1.17
CA GLY A 76 -9.60 -8.28 2.41
C GLY A 76 -9.63 -6.81 2.84
N VAL A 77 -8.58 -6.04 2.54
CA VAL A 77 -8.57 -4.59 2.80
C VAL A 77 -9.48 -3.87 1.80
N VAL A 78 -9.38 -4.20 0.50
CA VAL A 78 -10.18 -3.57 -0.56
C VAL A 78 -11.67 -3.84 -0.35
N GLU A 79 -12.06 -5.09 -0.08
CA GLU A 79 -13.45 -5.47 0.23
C GLU A 79 -13.97 -4.81 1.51
N GLY A 80 -13.08 -4.55 2.46
CA GLY A 80 -13.39 -3.87 3.71
C GLY A 80 -13.69 -2.36 3.55
N VAL A 81 -13.36 -1.76 2.40
CA VAL A 81 -13.64 -0.34 2.15
C VAL A 81 -15.11 -0.15 1.77
N PRO A 82 -15.88 0.65 2.54
CA PRO A 82 -17.26 0.92 2.19
C PRO A 82 -17.37 1.65 0.84
N ARG A 83 -18.31 1.25 -0.01
CA ARG A 83 -18.52 1.79 -1.37
C ARG A 83 -18.68 3.32 -1.46
N LYS A 84 -19.12 3.96 -0.38
CA LYS A 84 -19.29 5.43 -0.31
C LYS A 84 -17.97 6.18 -0.08
N GLU A 85 -16.93 5.47 0.31
CA GLU A 85 -15.62 6.04 0.61
C GLU A 85 -14.73 5.96 -0.63
N ARG A 86 -13.71 6.82 -0.69
CA ARG A 86 -12.72 6.78 -1.76
C ARG A 86 -11.63 5.78 -1.41
N LEU A 87 -11.10 5.11 -2.42
CA LEU A 87 -9.99 4.19 -2.32
C LEU A 87 -8.87 4.65 -3.25
N VAL A 88 -7.65 4.71 -2.71
CA VAL A 88 -6.41 4.98 -3.44
C VAL A 88 -5.44 3.87 -3.08
N ILE A 89 -4.86 3.21 -4.09
CA ILE A 89 -3.85 2.17 -3.89
C ILE A 89 -2.53 2.67 -4.48
N GLY A 90 -1.55 2.92 -3.61
CA GLY A 90 -0.17 3.20 -3.99
C GLY A 90 0.66 1.96 -3.73
N ALA A 91 0.98 1.19 -4.76
CA ALA A 91 1.69 -0.05 -4.62
C ALA A 91 2.80 -0.23 -5.64
N ASP A 92 3.85 -0.92 -5.24
CA ASP A 92 4.83 -1.48 -6.17
C ASP A 92 4.41 -2.90 -6.52
N PHE A 93 3.81 -3.03 -7.70
CA PHE A 93 3.33 -4.30 -8.23
C PHE A 93 4.44 -5.14 -8.86
N ASN A 94 5.66 -4.62 -9.02
CA ASN A 94 6.75 -5.25 -9.78
C ASN A 94 6.34 -5.72 -11.20
N GLY A 95 5.31 -5.10 -11.78
CA GLY A 95 4.85 -5.38 -13.13
C GLY A 95 5.74 -4.70 -14.16
N HIS A 96 6.16 -5.43 -15.20
CA HIS A 96 6.82 -4.83 -16.36
C HIS A 96 5.76 -4.34 -17.33
N VAL A 97 5.69 -3.02 -17.55
CA VAL A 97 4.94 -2.44 -18.67
C VAL A 97 5.92 -2.33 -19.84
N GLY A 98 5.84 -3.25 -20.79
CA GLY A 98 6.80 -3.40 -21.89
C GLY A 98 6.16 -3.43 -23.28
N GLU A 99 6.93 -2.97 -24.27
CA GLU A 99 6.55 -2.92 -25.68
C GLU A 99 6.21 -4.33 -26.20
N GLY A 100 4.93 -4.57 -26.49
CA GLY A 100 4.40 -5.89 -26.84
C GLY A 100 3.04 -6.19 -26.20
N ASN A 101 2.69 -5.52 -25.09
CA ASN A 101 1.37 -5.62 -24.45
C ASN A 101 0.30 -4.78 -25.18
N ARG A 102 0.19 -4.92 -26.50
CA ARG A 102 -0.93 -4.35 -27.27
C ARG A 102 -2.21 -5.12 -26.96
N GLY A 103 -2.82 -4.83 -25.81
CA GLY A 103 -4.06 -5.47 -25.35
C GLY A 103 -4.30 -5.31 -23.85
N ASP A 104 -3.24 -5.16 -23.06
CA ASP A 104 -3.31 -5.13 -21.59
C ASP A 104 -3.01 -3.72 -21.04
N GLU A 105 -3.55 -2.70 -21.70
CA GLU A 105 -3.72 -1.37 -21.10
C GLU A 105 -4.95 -1.40 -20.17
N GLU A 106 -5.00 -2.36 -19.25
CA GLU A 106 -6.12 -2.46 -18.33
C GLU A 106 -5.97 -1.37 -17.26
N VAL A 107 -6.67 -0.25 -17.48
CA VAL A 107 -7.04 0.64 -16.38
C VAL A 107 -7.96 -0.17 -15.49
N MET A 108 -7.42 -0.73 -14.40
CA MET A 108 -8.20 -1.32 -13.32
C MET A 108 -9.02 -0.22 -12.63
N THR A 109 -10.14 0.13 -13.25
CA THR A 109 -11.19 0.92 -12.64
C THR A 109 -12.13 -0.06 -11.93
N SER A 110 -12.52 0.24 -10.70
CA SER A 110 -13.59 -0.51 -10.05
C SER A 110 -14.87 -0.35 -10.88
N VAL A 111 -15.48 -1.49 -11.27
CA VAL A 111 -16.84 -1.56 -11.84
C VAL A 111 -17.90 -1.54 -10.74
#